data_AF-K1SBE7-F1
#
_entry.id   AF-K1SBE7-F1
#
_cell.length_a   1.000
_cell.length_b   1.000
_cell.length_c   1.000
_cell.angle_alpha   90.00
_cell.angle_beta   90.00
_cell.angle_gamma   90.00
#
_symmetry.space_group_name_H-M   'P 1'
#
loop_
_entity.id
_entity.type
_entity.pdbx_description
1 polymer ?
#
loop_
_entity_poly.entity_id
_entity_poly.type
_entity_poly.pdbx_seq_one_letter_code
_entity_poly.pdbx_strand_id
1 'polypeptide(L)'
;LVFVEVKKPNNHGGMVAESKRMNNQRFPNKKFRRFLNITQLMIFSNNMEYDTMGGIVPVQGAFYCTTARQSAPFNCFREENPTNLDIAPYNKEFPYKDTDKEVERKNLI
;
A
#
# COMPACT_ATOMS: atom_id res chain seq x y z
N LEU A 1 -14.47 -1.93 9.48
CA LEU A 1 -13.65 -3.08 9.01
C LEU A 1 -12.55 -2.55 8.11
N VAL A 2 -11.31 -3.02 8.30
CA VAL A 2 -10.16 -2.71 7.45
C VAL A 2 -9.61 -4.00 6.85
N PHE A 3 -9.27 -3.97 5.57
CA PHE A 3 -8.60 -5.04 4.86
C PHE A 3 -7.14 -4.66 4.62
N VAL A 4 -6.20 -5.54 4.92
CA VAL A 4 -4.76 -5.30 4.73
C VAL A 4 -4.15 -6.46 3.93
N GLU A 5 -3.53 -6.16 2.79
CA GLU A 5 -2.81 -7.13 1.94
C GLU A 5 -1.34 -6.70 1.81
N VAL A 6 -0.43 -7.45 2.43
CA VAL A 6 1.02 -7.23 2.33
C VAL A 6 1.63 -8.30 1.43
N LYS A 7 2.46 -7.89 0.48
CA LYS A 7 3.24 -8.76 -0.40
C LYS A 7 4.69 -8.81 0.04
N LYS A 8 5.38 -9.89 -0.35
CA LYS A 8 6.83 -10.00 -0.19
C LYS A 8 7.53 -8.87 -0.97
N PRO A 9 8.69 -8.39 -0.50
CA PRO A 9 9.51 -7.45 -1.24
C PRO A 9 9.80 -7.91 -2.67
N ASN A 10 9.99 -6.97 -3.59
CA ASN A 10 10.28 -7.24 -5.01
C ASN A 10 9.24 -8.11 -5.73
N ASN A 11 7.96 -8.02 -5.32
CA ASN A 11 6.90 -8.75 -6.00
C ASN A 11 6.74 -8.30 -7.46
N HIS A 12 6.56 -9.27 -8.37
CA HIS A 12 6.42 -8.99 -9.79
C HIS A 12 5.18 -8.10 -10.05
N GLY A 13 5.39 -6.97 -10.72
CA GLY A 13 4.34 -5.99 -11.04
C GLY A 13 3.97 -5.01 -9.91
N GLY A 14 4.56 -5.15 -8.72
CA GLY A 14 4.45 -4.17 -7.62
C GLY A 14 3.01 -3.82 -7.24
N MET A 15 2.81 -2.59 -6.75
CA MET A 15 1.48 -2.07 -6.38
C MET A 15 0.56 -1.81 -7.57
N VAL A 16 1.12 -1.64 -8.76
CA VAL A 16 0.33 -1.48 -10.01
C VAL A 16 -0.46 -2.76 -10.32
N ALA A 17 0.14 -3.93 -10.15
CA ALA A 17 -0.55 -5.21 -10.33
C ALA A 17 -1.67 -5.41 -9.30
N GLU A 18 -1.49 -4.95 -8.07
CA GLU A 18 -2.51 -5.00 -7.01
C GLU A 18 -3.70 -4.11 -7.34
N SER A 19 -3.43 -2.87 -7.76
CA SER A 19 -4.47 -1.93 -8.20
C SER A 19 -5.26 -2.48 -9.39
N LYS A 20 -4.57 -3.02 -10.41
CA LYS A 20 -5.23 -3.66 -11.56
C LYS A 20 -6.08 -4.86 -11.14
N ARG A 21 -5.61 -5.69 -10.20
CA ARG A 21 -6.40 -6.83 -9.71
C ARG A 21 -7.64 -6.39 -8.95
N MET A 22 -7.54 -5.36 -8.12
CA MET A 22 -8.71 -4.82 -7.42
C MET A 22 -9.73 -4.24 -8.40
N ASN A 23 -9.29 -3.36 -9.31
CA ASN A 23 -10.17 -2.65 -10.23
C ASN A 23 -10.77 -3.54 -11.32
N ASN A 24 -10.00 -4.47 -11.89
CA ASN A 24 -10.46 -5.24 -13.05
C ASN A 24 -11.03 -6.61 -12.71
N GLN A 25 -10.71 -7.17 -11.53
CA GLN A 25 -11.09 -8.53 -11.18
C GLN A 25 -11.95 -8.62 -9.92
N ARG A 26 -11.66 -7.83 -8.87
CA ARG A 26 -12.34 -7.96 -7.57
C ARG A 26 -13.57 -7.04 -7.46
N PHE A 27 -13.47 -5.73 -7.73
CA PHE A 27 -14.62 -4.82 -7.66
C PHE A 27 -15.78 -5.21 -8.60
N PRO A 28 -15.54 -5.62 -9.86
CA PRO A 28 -16.64 -6.01 -10.75
C PRO A 28 -17.30 -7.34 -10.37
N ASN A 29 -16.63 -8.17 -9.56
CA ASN A 29 -17.11 -9.51 -9.23
C ASN A 29 -18.13 -9.47 -8.09
N LYS A 30 -19.39 -9.78 -8.43
CA LYS A 30 -20.53 -9.80 -7.51
C LYS A 30 -20.33 -10.70 -6.29
N LYS A 31 -19.49 -11.74 -6.36
CA LYS A 31 -19.20 -12.62 -5.21
C LYS A 31 -18.52 -11.87 -4.06
N PHE A 32 -17.76 -10.81 -4.36
CA PHE A 32 -17.04 -10.02 -3.35
C PHE A 32 -17.84 -8.83 -2.82
N ARG A 33 -19.00 -8.50 -3.41
CA ARG A 33 -19.79 -7.30 -3.05
C ARG A 33 -20.14 -7.24 -1.58
N ARG A 34 -20.50 -8.36 -0.94
CA ARG A 34 -20.84 -8.39 0.49
C ARG A 34 -19.64 -7.98 1.37
N PHE A 35 -18.45 -8.49 1.07
CA PHE A 35 -17.22 -8.18 1.81
C PHE A 35 -16.74 -6.75 1.54
N LEU A 36 -16.80 -6.33 0.28
CA LEU A 36 -16.44 -4.97 -0.11
C LEU A 36 -17.37 -3.97 0.59
N ASN A 37 -18.69 -4.13 0.54
CA ASN A 37 -19.63 -3.17 1.13
C ASN A 37 -19.46 -2.93 2.64
N ILE A 38 -18.92 -3.89 3.41
CA ILE A 38 -18.66 -3.72 4.85
C ILE A 38 -17.27 -3.15 5.16
N THR A 39 -16.36 -3.18 4.19
CA THR A 39 -14.98 -2.70 4.32
C THR A 39 -14.95 -1.19 4.16
N GLN A 40 -14.37 -0.47 5.12
CA GLN A 40 -14.27 1.00 5.06
C GLN A 40 -12.94 1.44 4.46
N LEU A 41 -11.88 0.67 4.70
CA LEU A 41 -10.52 0.99 4.27
C LEU A 41 -9.82 -0.29 3.80
N MET A 42 -9.12 -0.21 2.68
CA MET A 42 -8.27 -1.27 2.16
C MET A 42 -6.85 -0.72 2.07
N ILE A 43 -5.88 -1.47 2.59
CA ILE A 43 -4.46 -1.11 2.61
C ILE A 43 -3.67 -2.21 1.89
N PHE A 44 -2.76 -1.82 1.01
CA PHE A 44 -1.90 -2.70 0.23
C PHE A 44 -0.45 -2.27 0.42
N SER A 45 0.47 -3.20 0.57
CA SER A 45 1.90 -2.90 0.67
C SER A 45 2.74 -3.97 0.00
N ASN A 46 3.87 -3.60 -0.61
CA ASN A 46 4.88 -4.55 -1.08
C ASN A 46 6.06 -4.70 -0.12
N ASN A 47 5.93 -4.20 1.11
CA ASN A 47 6.97 -4.26 2.13
C ASN A 47 8.31 -3.68 1.64
N MET A 48 8.24 -2.60 0.85
CA MET A 48 9.39 -1.83 0.40
C MET A 48 9.16 -0.37 0.78
N GLU A 49 10.24 0.40 0.89
CA GLU A 49 10.15 1.84 1.10
C GLU A 49 9.42 2.53 -0.06
N TYR A 50 8.89 3.73 0.22
CA TYR A 50 8.30 4.54 -0.84
C TYR A 50 9.36 4.92 -1.85
N ASP A 51 9.19 4.44 -3.08
CA ASP A 51 9.97 4.86 -4.23
C ASP A 51 9.05 5.50 -5.27
N THR A 52 9.44 6.70 -5.71
CA THR A 52 8.78 7.43 -6.78
C THR A 52 9.70 7.39 -8.00
N MET A 53 9.57 6.35 -8.83
CA MET A 53 10.25 6.28 -10.13
C MET A 53 9.92 7.54 -10.95
N GLY A 54 10.82 8.54 -10.95
CA GLY A 54 10.65 9.82 -11.63
C GLY A 54 9.58 10.76 -11.05
N GLY A 55 9.17 10.60 -9.78
CA GLY A 55 8.36 11.59 -9.05
C GLY A 55 6.84 11.64 -9.36
N ILE A 56 6.33 10.86 -10.33
CA ILE A 56 4.93 11.01 -10.76
C ILE A 56 4.02 9.92 -10.19
N VAL A 57 4.45 8.65 -10.17
CA VAL A 57 3.63 7.53 -9.68
C VAL A 57 4.45 6.65 -8.74
N PRO A 58 4.14 6.65 -7.43
CA PRO A 58 4.77 5.72 -6.50
C PRO A 58 4.37 4.29 -6.89
N VAL A 59 5.36 3.43 -7.04
CA VAL A 59 5.20 2.02 -7.43
C VAL A 59 5.53 1.06 -6.28
N GLN A 60 6.12 1.59 -5.22
CA GLN A 60 6.53 0.89 -3.99
C GLN A 60 6.02 1.62 -2.75
N GLY A 61 5.90 0.90 -1.64
CA GLY A 61 5.36 1.42 -0.38
C GLY A 61 3.96 0.91 -0.09
N ALA A 62 3.29 1.62 0.83
CA ALA A 62 1.93 1.32 1.24
C ALA A 62 0.91 2.23 0.54
N PHE A 63 -0.23 1.66 0.18
CA PHE A 63 -1.30 2.35 -0.52
C PHE A 63 -2.62 2.05 0.14
N TYR A 64 -3.52 3.03 0.14
CA TYR A 64 -4.87 2.85 0.63
C TYR A 64 -5.91 3.26 -0.40
N CYS A 65 -7.07 2.61 -0.33
CA CYS A 65 -8.26 3.01 -1.05
C CYS A 65 -9.51 2.63 -0.26
N THR A 66 -10.62 3.28 -0.62
CA THR A 66 -11.95 2.89 -0.16
C THR A 66 -12.64 2.06 -1.23
N THR A 67 -13.75 1.43 -0.87
CA THR A 67 -14.48 0.57 -1.80
C THR A 67 -15.11 1.42 -2.89
N ALA A 68 -15.01 0.98 -4.14
CA ALA A 68 -15.67 1.63 -5.25
C ALA A 68 -16.54 0.64 -6.02
N ARG A 69 -17.58 1.16 -6.69
CA ARG A 69 -18.47 0.35 -7.53
C ARG A 69 -17.85 -0.03 -8.88
N GLN A 70 -16.93 0.79 -9.39
CA GLN A 70 -16.29 0.60 -10.70
C GLN A 70 -14.77 0.59 -10.58
N SER A 71 -14.17 1.67 -10.08
CA SER A 71 -12.73 1.79 -9.91
C SER A 71 -12.42 2.67 -8.70
N ALA A 72 -11.36 2.33 -7.96
CA ALA A 72 -10.87 3.12 -6.83
C ALA A 72 -9.44 3.61 -7.13
N PRO A 73 -9.14 4.89 -6.89
CA PRO A 73 -7.78 5.38 -6.87
C PRO A 73 -7.05 4.85 -5.64
N PHE A 74 -5.77 4.49 -5.81
CA PHE A 74 -4.90 4.06 -4.73
C PHE A 74 -4.03 5.25 -4.35
N ASN A 75 -4.12 5.67 -3.08
CA ASN A 75 -3.41 6.82 -2.55
C ASN A 75 -2.26 6.37 -1.66
N CYS A 76 -1.20 7.19 -1.59
CA CYS A 76 -0.12 6.98 -0.63
C CYS A 76 -0.41 7.70 0.68
N PHE A 77 0.13 7.16 1.76
CA PHE A 77 0.27 7.91 3.00
C PHE A 77 1.32 9.01 2.77
N ARG A 78 0.99 10.23 3.18
CA ARG A 78 1.89 11.39 3.08
C ARG A 78 1.84 12.11 4.40
N GLU A 79 3.01 12.23 5.01
CA GLU A 79 3.17 13.08 6.18
C GLU A 79 3.18 14.55 5.78
N GLU A 80 2.77 15.40 6.71
CA GLU A 80 2.85 16.84 6.54
C GLU A 80 4.32 17.27 6.40
N ASN A 81 4.60 18.08 5.39
CA ASN A 81 5.95 18.57 5.10
C ASN A 81 5.88 20.01 4.56
N PRO A 82 5.56 20.99 5.43
CA PRO A 82 5.28 22.37 5.00
C PRO A 82 6.50 23.06 4.39
N THR A 83 7.71 22.60 4.75
CA THR A 83 8.98 23.14 4.26
C THR A 83 9.56 22.35 3.09
N ASN A 84 8.84 21.35 2.55
CA ASN A 84 9.26 20.48 1.45
C ASN A 84 10.67 19.91 1.63
N LEU A 85 11.00 19.45 2.84
CA LEU A 85 12.26 18.74 3.11
C LEU A 85 12.29 17.39 2.39
N ASP A 86 13.49 16.85 2.15
CA ASP A 86 13.65 15.52 1.54
C ASP A 86 12.96 14.42 2.36
N ILE A 87 12.96 14.55 3.69
CA ILE A 87 12.27 13.67 4.63
C ILE A 87 11.34 14.53 5.47
N ALA A 88 10.05 14.17 5.52
CA ALA A 88 9.08 14.86 6.35
C ALA A 88 9.54 14.89 7.82
N PRO A 89 9.34 16.01 8.56
CA PRO A 89 9.80 16.15 9.94
C PRO A 89 9.41 14.98 10.85
N TYR A 90 8.16 14.52 10.75
CA TYR A 90 7.67 13.37 11.53
C TYR A 90 8.51 12.11 11.29
N ASN A 91 8.77 11.74 10.02
CA ASN A 91 9.55 10.55 9.69
C ASN A 91 11.01 10.67 10.16
N LYS A 92 11.56 11.89 10.19
CA LYS A 92 12.91 12.15 10.67
C LYS A 92 13.02 12.03 12.20
N GLU A 93 12.00 12.47 12.92
CA GLU A 93 11.96 12.46 14.39
C GLU A 93 11.57 11.09 14.96
N PHE A 94 10.85 10.28 14.20
CA PHE A 94 10.38 8.95 14.59
C PHE A 94 10.92 7.85 13.66
N PRO A 95 12.25 7.61 13.62
CA PRO A 95 12.82 6.55 12.81
C PRO A 95 12.36 5.17 13.29
N TYR A 96 12.21 4.24 12.35
CA TYR A 96 11.97 2.85 12.68
C TYR A 96 13.13 2.27 13.50
N LYS A 97 12.81 1.33 14.39
CA LYS A 97 13.84 0.50 15.02
C LYS A 97 14.39 -0.48 13.99
N ASP A 98 15.64 -0.90 14.18
CA ASP A 98 16.22 -1.94 13.36
C ASP A 98 15.35 -3.21 13.37
N THR A 99 15.11 -3.75 12.18
CA THR A 99 14.37 -5.00 12.01
C THR A 99 15.30 -6.19 12.27
N ASP A 100 14.88 -7.12 13.12
CA ASP A 100 15.59 -8.38 13.31
C ASP A 100 15.44 -9.28 12.07
N LYS A 101 16.55 -9.47 11.35
CA LYS A 101 16.62 -10.26 10.11
C LYS A 101 16.21 -11.72 10.31
N GLU A 102 16.42 -12.29 11.49
CA GLU A 102 16.00 -13.66 11.79
C GLU A 102 14.48 -13.77 11.95
N VAL A 103 13.85 -12.74 12.54
CA VAL A 103 12.39 -12.64 12.64
C VAL A 103 11.78 -12.43 11.26
N GLU A 104 12.34 -11.53 10.45
CA GLU A 104 11.86 -11.29 9.09
C GLU A 104 11.94 -12.55 8.22
N ARG A 105 13.05 -13.30 8.31
CA ARG A 105 13.26 -14.56 7.59
C ARG A 105 12.21 -15.63 7.94
N LYS A 106 11.84 -15.76 9.21
CA LYS A 106 10.81 -16.73 9.64
C LYS A 106 9.43 -16.45 9.04
N ASN A 107 9.12 -15.18 8.76
CA ASN A 107 7.84 -14.77 8.17
C ASN A 107 7.82 -14.89 6.63
N LEU A 108 8.97 -15.20 6.00
CA LEU A 108 9.13 -15.32 4.55
C LEU A 108 8.94 -16.75 4.02
N ILE A 109 8.75 -17.74 4.90
CA ILE A 109 8.52 -19.17 4.57
C ILE A 109 7.01 -19.44 4.59
#